data_AF-K1RUR1-F1
#
_entry.id   AF-K1RUR1-F1
#
_cell.length_a   1.000
_cell.length_b   1.000
_cell.length_c   1.000
_cell.angle_alpha   90.00
_cell.angle_beta   90.00
_cell.angle_gamma   90.00
#
_symmetry.space_group_name_H-M   'P 1'
#
loop_
_entity.id
_entity.type
_entity.pdbx_description
1 polymer ?
#
loop_
_entity_poly.entity_id
_entity_poly.type
_entity_poly.pdbx_seq_one_letter_code
_entity_poly.pdbx_strand_id
1 'polypeptide(L)'
;MQTVNTVFGTSIPLLKLPLPIGISFYTFQTMSYVIDVYRGDTKAQRNILQFGVYVTMFPQLIAGPILKYHQVERYLQDRRTDLDAISYGVKRFVTGLAKKVLLANNLGLLWKQVTELGNEQMSILMAWLGIAAFALQIYFDFSGYSDMAIGLGAVLGFHFPENFNYPYIAASVKD
;
A
#
# COMPACT_ATOMS: atom_id res chain seq x y z
N MET A 1 17.37 -17.80 -17.39
CA MET A 1 17.03 -18.49 -18.66
C MET A 1 17.90 -18.07 -19.83
N GLN A 2 18.16 -16.77 -20.07
CA GLN A 2 19.01 -16.33 -21.19
C GLN A 2 20.43 -16.90 -21.14
N THR A 3 21.14 -16.81 -20.01
CA THR A 3 22.51 -17.35 -19.87
C THR A 3 22.58 -18.87 -20.08
N VAL A 4 21.59 -19.61 -19.58
CA VAL A 4 21.50 -21.07 -19.75
C VAL A 4 21.23 -21.44 -21.20
N ASN A 5 20.30 -20.74 -21.86
CA ASN A 5 20.00 -20.94 -23.28
C ASN A 5 21.21 -20.64 -24.18
N THR A 6 22.00 -19.61 -23.84
CA THR A 6 23.22 -19.27 -24.58
C THR A 6 24.33 -20.30 -24.39
N VAL A 7 24.51 -20.84 -23.18
CA VAL A 7 25.60 -21.80 -22.87
C VAL A 7 25.27 -23.22 -23.34
N PHE A 8 24.02 -23.66 -23.23
CA PHE A 8 23.62 -25.05 -23.50
C PHE A 8 22.89 -25.24 -24.83
N GLY A 9 22.76 -24.20 -25.66
CA GLY A 9 22.03 -24.28 -26.93
C GLY A 9 20.55 -24.64 -26.77
N THR A 10 20.00 -24.43 -25.57
CA THR A 10 18.61 -24.77 -25.25
C THR A 10 17.68 -23.63 -25.63
N SER A 11 16.46 -23.96 -26.01
CA SER A 11 15.39 -23.01 -26.33
C SER A 11 14.32 -22.97 -25.24
N ILE A 12 14.73 -22.91 -23.97
CA ILE A 12 13.78 -22.89 -22.85
C ILE A 12 13.03 -21.54 -22.89
N PRO A 13 11.70 -21.54 -23.11
CA PRO A 13 10.94 -20.31 -23.19
C PRO A 13 10.97 -19.60 -21.83
N LEU A 14 11.11 -18.27 -21.86
CA LEU A 14 10.93 -17.47 -20.66
C LEU A 14 9.45 -17.55 -20.27
N LEU A 15 9.14 -18.24 -19.18
CA LEU A 15 7.81 -18.17 -18.57
C LEU A 15 7.60 -16.74 -18.08
N LYS A 16 6.79 -15.96 -18.81
CA LYS A 16 6.34 -14.61 -18.44
C LYS A 16 5.27 -14.71 -17.36
N LEU A 17 5.60 -15.34 -16.23
CA LEU A 17 4.66 -15.48 -15.12
C LEU A 17 4.38 -14.10 -14.53
N PRO A 18 3.10 -13.70 -14.41
CA PRO A 18 2.76 -12.47 -13.71
C PRO A 18 3.17 -12.60 -12.25
N LEU A 19 3.83 -11.58 -11.72
CA LEU A 19 4.10 -11.52 -10.29
C LEU A 19 2.78 -11.34 -9.52
N PRO A 20 2.58 -12.06 -8.41
CA PRO A 20 1.38 -11.87 -7.59
C PRO A 20 1.31 -10.43 -7.08
N ILE A 21 0.14 -9.82 -7.22
CA ILE A 21 -0.12 -8.49 -6.67
C ILE A 21 0.04 -8.56 -5.16
N GLY A 22 0.76 -7.59 -4.59
CA GLY A 22 0.98 -7.53 -3.13
C GLY A 22 2.07 -8.47 -2.60
N ILE A 23 2.88 -9.11 -3.46
CA ILE A 23 3.94 -10.04 -3.03
C ILE A 23 4.87 -9.49 -1.96
N SER A 24 5.28 -8.24 -2.09
CA SER A 24 6.12 -7.59 -1.09
C SER A 24 5.40 -7.48 0.26
N PHE A 25 4.12 -7.10 0.25
CA PHE A 25 3.33 -6.88 1.47
C PHE A 25 3.16 -8.16 2.27
N TYR A 26 2.60 -9.21 1.68
CA TYR A 26 2.39 -10.45 2.43
C TYR A 26 3.71 -11.14 2.81
N THR A 27 4.79 -10.91 2.05
CA THR A 27 6.13 -11.40 2.41
C THR A 27 6.66 -10.68 3.64
N PHE A 28 6.66 -9.34 3.68
CA PHE A 28 7.08 -8.57 4.85
C PHE A 28 6.21 -8.86 6.07
N GLN A 29 4.90 -9.00 5.88
CA GLN A 29 3.95 -9.32 6.93
C GLN A 29 4.21 -10.72 7.52
N THR A 30 4.42 -11.73 6.67
CA THR A 30 4.72 -13.10 7.11
C THR A 30 6.08 -13.17 7.79
N MET A 31 7.11 -12.49 7.27
CA MET A 31 8.42 -12.42 7.92
C MET A 31 8.33 -11.73 9.29
N SER A 32 7.63 -10.59 9.39
CA SER A 32 7.42 -9.89 10.66
C SER A 32 6.78 -10.82 11.68
N TYR A 33 5.74 -11.56 11.29
CA TYR A 33 5.09 -12.52 12.18
C TYR A 33 6.03 -13.63 12.68
N VAL A 34 6.82 -14.24 11.78
CA VAL A 34 7.79 -15.29 12.18
C VAL A 34 8.84 -14.74 13.14
N ILE A 35 9.32 -13.51 12.89
CA ILE A 35 10.29 -12.84 13.77
C ILE A 35 9.67 -12.53 15.14
N ASP A 36 8.45 -12.00 15.18
CA ASP A 36 7.74 -11.67 16.42
C ASP A 36 7.49 -12.94 17.26
N VAL A 37 7.14 -14.07 16.62
CA VAL A 37 7.03 -15.38 17.28
C VAL A 37 8.36 -15.85 17.84
N TYR A 38 9.45 -15.72 17.06
CA TYR A 38 10.79 -16.10 17.51
C TYR A 38 11.27 -15.28 18.72
N ARG A 39 10.95 -13.98 18.75
CA ARG A 39 11.28 -13.08 19.88
C ARG A 39 10.39 -13.26 21.10
N GLY A 40 9.24 -13.91 20.96
CA GLY A 40 8.24 -14.05 22.01
C GLY A 40 7.30 -12.85 22.15
N ASP A 41 7.31 -11.91 21.19
CA ASP A 41 6.43 -10.73 21.16
C ASP A 41 4.97 -11.11 20.84
N THR A 42 4.78 -12.27 20.20
CA THR A 42 3.47 -12.81 19.81
C THR A 42 3.47 -14.34 19.94
N LYS A 43 2.31 -14.93 20.29
CA LYS A 43 2.17 -16.38 20.32
C LYS A 43 1.95 -16.92 18.90
N ALA A 44 2.51 -18.09 18.61
CA ALA A 44 2.25 -18.78 17.35
C ALA A 44 0.74 -19.12 17.22
N GLN A 45 0.10 -18.56 16.20
CA GLN A 45 -1.25 -18.88 15.80
C GLN A 45 -1.34 -20.32 15.32
N ARG A 46 -2.21 -21.11 15.97
CA ARG A 46 -2.41 -22.54 15.69
C ARG A 46 -3.56 -22.81 14.73
N ASN A 47 -4.43 -21.82 14.52
CA ASN A 47 -5.54 -21.88 13.58
C ASN A 47 -5.11 -21.33 12.20
N ILE A 48 -4.98 -22.23 11.23
CA ILE A 48 -4.58 -21.90 9.86
C ILE A 48 -5.53 -20.92 9.18
N LEU A 49 -6.82 -20.92 9.53
CA LEU A 49 -7.79 -19.98 8.96
C LEU A 49 -7.55 -18.56 9.49
N GLN A 50 -7.29 -18.41 10.79
CA GLN A 50 -6.98 -17.09 11.36
C GLN A 50 -5.67 -16.53 10.80
N PHE A 51 -4.66 -17.40 10.64
CA PHE A 51 -3.42 -17.03 9.97
C PHE A 51 -3.65 -16.67 8.49
N GLY A 52 -4.46 -17.45 7.77
CA GLY A 52 -4.84 -17.17 6.40
C GLY A 52 -5.51 -15.81 6.25
N VAL A 53 -6.51 -15.51 7.09
CA VAL A 53 -7.18 -14.19 7.10
C VAL A 53 -6.20 -13.05 7.34
N TYR A 54 -5.24 -13.21 8.27
CA TYR A 54 -4.20 -12.22 8.49
C TYR A 54 -3.38 -11.97 7.21
N VAL A 55 -2.81 -13.04 6.63
CA VAL A 55 -1.92 -12.95 5.46
C VAL A 55 -2.65 -12.45 4.22
N THR A 56 -3.92 -12.83 4.04
CA THR A 56 -4.72 -12.50 2.85
C THR A 56 -5.71 -11.36 3.08
N MET A 57 -5.46 -10.47 4.05
CA MET A 57 -6.40 -9.41 4.38
C MET A 57 -6.48 -8.35 3.27
N PHE A 58 -7.48 -8.50 2.39
CA PHE A 58 -7.63 -7.71 1.16
C PHE A 58 -7.67 -6.19 1.34
N PRO A 59 -8.22 -5.60 2.43
CA PRO A 59 -8.23 -4.15 2.60
C PRO A 59 -6.83 -3.52 2.54
N GLN A 60 -5.80 -4.24 2.99
CA GLN A 60 -4.43 -3.71 3.06
C GLN A 60 -3.47 -4.27 2.00
N LEU A 61 -3.83 -5.34 1.29
CA LEU A 61 -2.90 -6.23 0.57
C LEU A 61 -2.06 -5.55 -0.54
N ILE A 62 -2.48 -4.39 -1.05
CA ILE A 62 -1.83 -3.74 -2.19
C ILE A 62 -1.14 -2.43 -1.78
N ALA A 63 -1.79 -1.62 -0.94
CA ALA A 63 -1.36 -0.25 -0.65
C ALA A 63 -1.91 0.29 0.69
N GLY A 64 -2.18 -0.58 1.65
CA GLY A 64 -2.63 -0.19 3.00
C GLY A 64 -1.49 -0.13 4.03
N PRO A 65 -1.80 0.23 5.27
CA PRO A 65 -0.85 0.17 6.38
C PRO A 65 -0.31 -1.26 6.57
N ILE A 66 0.99 -1.42 6.86
CA ILE A 66 1.57 -2.74 7.16
C ILE A 66 1.19 -3.12 8.59
N LEU A 67 0.34 -4.15 8.74
CA LEU A 67 -0.11 -4.62 10.05
C LEU A 67 0.76 -5.73 10.62
N LYS A 68 1.15 -5.53 11.88
CA LYS A 68 1.70 -6.61 12.71
C LYS A 68 0.61 -7.51 13.24
N TYR A 69 0.93 -8.78 13.45
CA TYR A 69 -0.06 -9.78 13.87
C TYR A 69 -0.75 -9.40 15.18
N HIS A 70 0.01 -8.96 16.18
CA HIS A 70 -0.53 -8.56 17.49
C HIS A 70 -1.54 -7.41 17.42
N GLN A 71 -1.52 -6.59 16.35
CA GLN A 71 -2.47 -5.48 16.17
C GLN A 71 -3.83 -5.99 15.70
N VAL A 72 -3.87 -7.15 15.03
CA VAL A 72 -5.10 -7.70 14.47
C VAL A 72 -5.60 -8.94 15.19
N GLU A 73 -4.75 -9.63 15.95
CA GLU A 73 -5.05 -10.89 16.63
C GLU A 73 -6.35 -10.82 17.44
N ARG A 74 -6.55 -9.74 18.19
CA ARG A 74 -7.77 -9.51 18.97
C ARG A 74 -9.02 -9.49 18.07
N TYR A 75 -8.97 -8.78 16.94
CA TYR A 75 -10.10 -8.65 16.00
C TYR A 75 -10.34 -9.94 15.21
N LEU A 76 -9.34 -10.81 15.07
CA LEU A 76 -9.53 -12.14 14.48
C LEU A 76 -10.38 -13.05 15.37
N GLN A 77 -10.39 -12.82 16.69
CA GLN A 77 -11.16 -13.61 17.66
C GLN A 77 -12.48 -12.95 18.05
N ASP A 78 -12.46 -11.65 18.36
CA ASP A 78 -13.61 -10.89 18.82
C ASP A 78 -13.63 -9.52 18.13
N ARG A 79 -14.20 -9.48 16.92
CA ARG A 79 -14.52 -8.22 16.23
C ARG A 79 -15.98 -7.86 16.42
N ARG A 80 -16.22 -6.57 16.60
CA ARG A 80 -17.55 -5.97 16.59
C ARG A 80 -17.53 -4.79 15.64
N THR A 81 -18.64 -4.65 14.93
CA THR A 81 -18.87 -3.51 14.06
C THR A 81 -20.20 -2.91 14.48
N ASP A 82 -20.22 -1.61 14.75
CA ASP A 82 -21.43 -0.84 14.97
C ASP A 82 -21.65 0.15 13.81
N LEU A 83 -22.79 0.84 13.83
CA LEU A 83 -23.14 1.82 12.80
C LEU A 83 -22.15 2.99 12.76
N ASP A 84 -21.55 3.35 13.90
CA ASP A 84 -20.58 4.43 13.99
C ASP A 84 -19.27 4.06 13.28
N ALA A 85 -18.78 2.84 13.47
CA ALA A 85 -17.62 2.30 12.78
C ALA A 85 -17.84 2.20 11.26
N ILE A 86 -19.04 1.77 10.84
CA ILE A 86 -19.41 1.73 9.42
C ILE A 86 -19.45 3.13 8.83
N SER A 87 -20.11 4.08 9.50
CA SER A 87 -20.21 5.47 9.06
C SER A 87 -18.83 6.12 8.94
N TYR A 88 -17.98 5.94 9.95
CA TYR A 88 -16.59 6.38 9.91
C TYR A 88 -15.83 5.75 8.74
N GLY A 89 -15.94 4.42 8.57
CA GLY A 89 -15.22 3.68 7.55
C GLY A 89 -15.62 4.09 6.14
N VAL A 90 -16.92 4.27 5.88
CA VAL A 90 -17.43 4.76 4.59
C VAL A 90 -16.94 6.18 4.33
N LYS A 91 -17.03 7.09 5.32
CA LYS A 91 -16.54 8.47 5.17
C LYS A 91 -15.04 8.49 4.86
N ARG A 92 -14.24 7.68 5.55
CA ARG A 92 -12.79 7.59 5.34
C ARG A 92 -12.47 7.01 3.96
N PHE A 93 -13.19 5.97 3.55
CA PHE A 93 -13.05 5.38 2.22
C PHE A 93 -13.34 6.40 1.10
N VAL A 94 -14.47 7.11 1.20
CA VAL A 94 -14.85 8.14 0.22
C VAL A 94 -13.82 9.28 0.18
N THR A 95 -13.27 9.66 1.34
CA THR A 95 -12.20 10.67 1.41
C THR A 95 -10.94 10.20 0.68
N GLY A 96 -10.53 8.95 0.88
CA GLY A 96 -9.39 8.35 0.19
C GLY A 96 -9.62 8.24 -1.33
N LEU A 97 -10.82 7.84 -1.73
CA LEU A 97 -11.23 7.79 -3.14
C LEU A 97 -11.18 9.19 -3.78
N ALA A 98 -11.66 10.21 -3.07
CA ALA A 98 -11.58 11.60 -3.54
C ALA A 98 -10.13 12.07 -3.70
N LYS A 99 -9.24 11.77 -2.74
CA LYS A 99 -7.80 12.07 -2.88
C LYS A 99 -7.21 11.42 -4.14
N LYS A 100 -7.50 10.14 -4.38
CA LYS A 100 -7.01 9.41 -5.56
C LYS A 100 -7.54 10.01 -6.86
N VAL A 101 -8.86 10.14 -6.97
CA VAL A 101 -9.53 10.47 -8.25
C VAL A 101 -9.43 11.97 -8.55
N LEU A 102 -9.64 12.84 -7.56
CA LEU A 102 -9.71 14.29 -7.78
C LEU A 102 -8.33 14.95 -7.70
N LEU A 103 -7.39 14.43 -6.91
CA LEU A 103 -6.07 15.04 -6.75
C LEU A 103 -4.99 14.25 -7.46
N ALA A 104 -4.74 13.01 -7.03
CA ALA A 104 -3.59 12.23 -7.51
C ALA A 104 -3.62 12.02 -9.03
N ASN A 105 -4.77 11.63 -9.59
CA ASN A 105 -4.88 11.41 -11.03
C ASN A 105 -4.66 12.70 -11.84
N ASN A 106 -5.20 13.83 -11.40
CA ASN A 106 -5.01 15.11 -12.09
C ASN A 106 -3.56 15.60 -12.02
N LEU A 107 -2.91 15.44 -10.86
CA LEU A 107 -1.49 15.75 -10.71
C LEU A 107 -0.61 14.81 -11.56
N GLY A 108 -1.00 13.55 -11.70
CA GLY A 108 -0.31 12.60 -12.58
C GLY A 108 -0.46 12.93 -14.06
N LEU A 109 -1.62 13.46 -14.48
CA LEU A 109 -1.80 13.98 -15.84
C LEU A 109 -0.90 15.19 -16.09
N LEU A 110 -0.81 16.11 -15.12
CA LEU A 110 0.08 17.27 -15.21
C LEU A 110 1.55 16.85 -15.30
N TRP A 111 2.00 15.93 -14.44
CA TRP A 111 3.34 15.37 -14.49
C TRP A 111 3.65 14.77 -15.87
N LYS A 112 2.74 13.92 -16.37
CA LYS A 112 2.86 13.30 -17.69
C LYS A 112 3.02 14.33 -18.80
N GLN A 113 2.15 15.34 -18.84
CA GLN A 113 2.21 16.42 -19.83
C GLN A 113 3.55 17.17 -19.79
N VAL A 114 4.05 17.49 -18.59
CA VAL A 114 5.36 18.14 -18.45
C VAL A 114 6.45 17.24 -19.02
N THR A 115 6.49 15.96 -18.64
CA THR A 115 7.55 15.05 -19.11
C THR A 115 7.50 14.74 -20.61
N GLU A 116 6.33 14.78 -21.24
CA GLU A 116 6.16 14.47 -22.67
C GLU A 116 6.59 15.61 -23.60
N LEU A 117 6.70 16.85 -23.11
CA LEU A 117 7.17 18.01 -23.89
C LEU A 117 8.63 17.88 -24.36
N GLY A 118 9.44 17.05 -23.69
CA GLY A 118 10.87 16.91 -23.96
C GLY A 118 11.71 18.09 -23.47
N ASN A 119 13.02 17.87 -23.29
CA ASN A 119 13.92 18.84 -22.66
C ASN A 119 14.04 20.17 -23.41
N GLU A 120 13.84 20.18 -24.73
CA GLU A 120 14.01 21.39 -25.56
C GLU A 120 12.86 22.39 -25.40
N GLN A 121 11.66 21.91 -25.06
CA GLN A 121 10.45 22.74 -24.93
C GLN A 121 10.09 23.02 -23.46
N MET A 122 10.77 22.37 -22.52
CA MET A 122 10.51 22.50 -21.08
C MET A 122 11.19 23.74 -20.50
N SER A 123 10.39 24.70 -20.06
CA SER A 123 10.91 25.81 -19.25
C SER A 123 11.30 25.37 -17.84
N ILE A 124 12.19 26.11 -17.18
CA ILE A 124 12.59 25.87 -15.78
C ILE A 124 11.36 25.86 -14.86
N LEU A 125 10.40 26.76 -15.09
CA LEU A 125 9.16 26.82 -14.30
C LEU A 125 8.33 25.53 -14.48
N MET A 126 8.19 25.05 -15.72
CA MET A 126 7.49 23.80 -15.99
C MET A 126 8.15 22.60 -15.32
N ALA A 127 9.49 22.54 -15.31
CA ALA A 127 10.22 21.48 -14.61
C ALA A 127 9.89 21.46 -13.11
N TRP A 128 9.92 22.61 -12.45
CA TRP A 128 9.55 22.73 -11.03
C TRP A 128 8.09 22.37 -10.75
N LEU A 129 7.17 22.80 -11.61
CA LEU A 129 5.76 22.42 -11.53
C LEU A 129 5.57 20.90 -11.70
N GLY A 130 6.28 20.29 -12.65
CA GLY A 130 6.28 18.85 -12.86
C GLY A 130 6.76 18.08 -11.64
N ILE A 131 7.89 18.49 -11.05
CA ILE A 131 8.43 17.88 -9.82
C ILE A 131 7.41 17.99 -8.67
N ALA A 132 6.82 19.16 -8.46
CA ALA A 132 5.81 19.36 -7.42
C ALA A 132 4.56 18.51 -7.68
N ALA A 133 4.10 18.44 -8.93
CA ALA A 133 2.97 17.62 -9.33
C ALA A 133 3.23 16.13 -9.08
N PHE A 134 4.42 15.63 -9.44
CA PHE A 134 4.82 14.25 -9.20
C PHE A 134 4.89 13.92 -7.71
N ALA A 135 5.49 14.80 -6.89
CA ALA A 135 5.56 14.61 -5.45
C ALA A 135 4.15 14.53 -4.82
N LEU A 136 3.28 15.48 -5.15
CA LEU A 136 1.90 15.49 -4.65
C LEU A 136 1.08 14.32 -5.19
N GLN A 137 1.28 13.93 -6.46
CA GLN A 137 0.64 12.75 -7.06
C GLN A 137 0.93 11.52 -6.19
N ILE A 138 2.21 11.21 -5.95
CA ILE A 138 2.62 10.04 -5.15
C ILE A 138 1.95 10.09 -3.77
N TYR A 139 2.00 11.23 -3.11
CA TYR A 139 1.42 11.38 -1.77
C TYR A 139 -0.09 11.15 -1.74
N PHE A 140 -0.86 11.79 -2.63
CA PHE A 140 -2.32 11.62 -2.66
C PHE A 140 -2.72 10.23 -3.15
N ASP A 141 -1.89 9.59 -3.96
CA ASP A 141 -2.11 8.23 -4.42
C ASP A 141 -2.00 7.24 -3.24
N PHE A 142 -0.85 7.21 -2.57
CA PHE A 142 -0.62 6.29 -1.46
C PHE A 142 -1.46 6.63 -0.22
N SER A 143 -1.63 7.91 0.12
CA SER A 143 -2.50 8.30 1.24
C SER A 143 -3.98 8.03 0.94
N GLY A 144 -4.40 8.18 -0.32
CA GLY A 144 -5.74 7.82 -0.77
C GLY A 144 -6.01 6.32 -0.61
N TYR A 145 -5.08 5.46 -1.03
CA TYR A 145 -5.18 4.02 -0.81
C TYR A 145 -5.14 3.63 0.66
N SER A 146 -4.30 4.29 1.47
CA SER A 146 -4.24 4.04 2.91
C SER A 146 -5.56 4.40 3.59
N ASP A 147 -6.18 5.52 3.23
CA ASP A 147 -7.50 5.92 3.74
C ASP A 147 -8.60 4.94 3.35
N MET A 148 -8.58 4.45 2.11
CA MET A 148 -9.50 3.41 1.64
C MET A 148 -9.31 2.11 2.42
N ALA A 149 -8.06 1.69 2.65
CA ALA A 149 -7.74 0.50 3.44
C ALA A 149 -8.23 0.62 4.90
N ILE A 150 -7.95 1.75 5.57
CA ILE A 150 -8.40 2.04 6.94
C ILE A 150 -9.93 2.06 7.00
N GLY A 151 -10.58 2.69 6.02
CA GLY A 151 -12.03 2.76 5.93
C GLY A 151 -12.68 1.37 5.81
N LEU A 152 -12.17 0.53 4.90
CA LEU A 152 -12.62 -0.86 4.76
C LEU A 152 -12.33 -1.70 6.01
N GLY A 153 -11.18 -1.50 6.64
CA GLY A 153 -10.84 -2.13 7.91
C GLY A 153 -11.91 -1.84 8.96
N ALA A 154 -12.26 -0.56 9.15
CA ALA A 154 -13.27 -0.15 10.12
C ALA A 154 -14.66 -0.74 9.82
N VAL A 155 -15.10 -0.75 8.56
CA VAL A 155 -16.37 -1.39 8.15
C VAL A 155 -16.36 -2.88 8.49
N LEU A 156 -15.23 -3.56 8.32
CA LEU A 156 -15.08 -4.98 8.61
C LEU A 156 -14.82 -5.29 10.10
N GLY A 157 -14.76 -4.28 10.96
CA GLY A 157 -14.52 -4.44 12.40
C GLY A 157 -13.04 -4.58 12.79
N PHE A 158 -12.13 -4.15 11.92
CA PHE A 158 -10.70 -4.06 12.19
C PHE A 158 -10.26 -2.61 12.40
N HIS A 159 -9.26 -2.41 13.26
CA HIS A 159 -8.63 -1.11 13.43
C HIS A 159 -7.23 -1.13 12.82
N PHE A 160 -7.00 -0.26 11.82
CA PHE A 160 -5.70 -0.12 11.17
C PHE A 160 -5.03 1.19 11.60
N PRO A 161 -3.69 1.21 11.76
CA PRO A 161 -2.97 2.42 12.09
C PRO A 161 -2.94 3.40 10.92
N GLU A 162 -2.76 4.67 11.22
CA GLU A 162 -2.53 5.70 10.21
C GLU A 162 -1.17 5.51 9.54
N ASN A 163 -1.14 5.62 8.20
CA ASN A 163 0.08 5.47 7.41
C ASN A 163 0.73 6.81 7.04
N PHE A 164 -0.04 7.90 7.05
CA PHE A 164 0.40 9.23 6.66
C PHE A 164 -0.07 10.28 7.66
N ASN A 165 0.86 11.13 8.10
CA ASN A 165 0.56 12.28 8.96
C ASN A 165 1.26 13.53 8.42
N TYR A 166 0.65 14.17 7.42
CA TYR A 166 1.12 15.42 6.79
C TYR A 166 2.65 15.48 6.53
N PRO A 167 3.25 14.54 5.78
CA PRO A 167 4.71 14.43 5.66
C PRO A 167 5.39 15.66 5.04
N TYR A 168 4.69 16.42 4.19
CA TYR A 168 5.27 17.60 3.53
C TYR A 168 5.40 18.84 4.42
N ILE A 169 4.93 18.81 5.66
CA ILE A 169 5.17 19.87 6.65
C ILE A 169 6.21 19.46 7.71
N ALA A 170 6.87 18.32 7.53
CA ALA A 170 7.91 17.87 8.45
C ALA A 170 9.06 18.89 8.54
N ALA A 171 9.57 19.09 9.76
CA ALA A 171 10.66 20.04 10.03
C ALA A 171 12.05 19.42 9.82
N SER A 172 12.14 18.10 9.78
CA SER A 172 13.38 17.37 9.53
C SER A 172 13.11 16.04 8.82
N VAL A 173 14.17 15.43 8.26
CA VAL A 173 14.08 14.10 7.59
C VAL A 173 13.72 12.98 8.57
N LYS A 174 13.92 13.18 9.88
CA LYS A 174 13.61 12.19 10.90
C LYS A 174 12.14 12.23 11.34
N ASP A 175 11.47 13.36 11.17
CA ASP A 175 10.08 13.58 11.60
C ASP A 175 9.08 12.96 10.62
#